data_AF-A0A1C3RHB0-F1
#
_entry.id   AF-A0A1C3RHB0-F1
#
_cell.length_a   1.000
_cell.length_b   1.000
_cell.length_c   1.000
_cell.angle_alpha   90.00
_cell.angle_beta   90.00
_cell.angle_gamma   90.00
#
_symmetry.space_group_name_H-M   'P 1'
#
loop_
_entity.id
_entity.type
_entity.pdbx_description
1 polymer ?
#
loop_
_entity_poly.entity_id
_entity_poly.type
_entity_poly.pdbx_seq_one_letter_code
_entity_poly.pdbx_strand_id
1 'polypeptide(L)'
;MELQIPKTLSDVITQHKDELTLSITDIGKLKAMVDRRLDGQLRGEIRPSYLIELIWYPDSEKEKKDIHVLGEHVSLKSAYATSRIVSASLDLSKVRTLSGSIYNISNITTSEPPQNLLLHMCATLNCWRLGRYFGVLDVFY
;
A
#
# COMPACT_ATOMS: atom_id res chain seq x y z
N MET A 1 -9.00 22.61 16.31
CA MET A 1 -7.90 21.70 15.91
C MET A 1 -7.82 21.79 14.40
N GLU A 2 -6.71 22.27 13.85
CA GLU A 2 -6.55 22.36 12.38
C GLU A 2 -6.45 20.95 11.80
N LEU A 3 -7.15 20.71 10.68
CA LEU A 3 -7.11 19.44 9.98
C LEU A 3 -5.77 19.33 9.25
N GLN A 4 -4.86 18.50 9.75
CA GLN A 4 -3.55 18.32 9.13
C GLN A 4 -3.65 17.37 7.93
N ILE A 5 -3.67 17.94 6.72
CA ILE A 5 -3.66 17.17 5.47
C ILE A 5 -2.25 16.62 5.24
N PRO A 6 -2.07 15.30 5.02
CA PRO A 6 -0.75 14.71 4.83
C PRO A 6 -0.08 15.24 3.55
N LYS A 7 1.22 15.55 3.65
CA LYS A 7 2.06 15.94 2.51
C LYS A 7 3.04 14.83 2.13
N THR A 8 3.33 13.93 3.07
CA THR A 8 4.13 12.73 2.86
C THR A 8 3.46 11.51 3.50
N LEU A 9 3.92 10.30 3.18
CA LEU A 9 3.50 9.05 3.82
C LEU A 9 3.78 9.06 5.33
N SER A 10 4.86 9.70 5.77
CA SER A 10 5.17 9.82 7.20
C SER A 10 4.21 10.73 7.96
N ASP A 11 3.45 11.57 7.25
CA ASP A 11 2.41 12.41 7.83
C ASP A 11 1.07 11.67 7.99
N VAL A 12 0.88 10.54 7.29
CA VAL A 12 -0.37 9.75 7.35
C VAL A 12 -0.60 9.16 8.75
N ILE A 13 0.47 8.67 9.37
CA ILE A 13 0.48 8.20 10.76
C ILE A 13 0.92 9.39 11.62
N THR A 14 0.12 9.81 12.60
CA THR A 14 0.48 10.95 13.48
C THR A 14 0.75 10.54 14.93
N GLN A 15 0.31 9.35 15.33
CA GLN A 15 0.49 8.79 16.67
C GLN A 15 1.10 7.39 16.58
N HIS A 16 1.78 6.94 17.64
CA HIS A 16 2.38 5.60 17.73
C HIS A 16 3.27 5.25 16.52
N LYS A 17 4.08 6.22 16.06
CA LYS A 17 4.97 6.10 14.90
C LYS A 17 6.08 5.05 15.10
N ASP A 18 6.36 4.71 16.34
CA ASP A 18 7.27 3.64 16.75
C ASP A 18 6.63 2.24 16.60
N GLU A 19 5.31 2.15 16.62
CA GLU A 19 4.56 0.89 16.50
C GLU A 19 4.14 0.59 15.05
N LEU A 20 3.94 1.62 14.22
CA LEU A 20 3.54 1.50 12.82
C LEU A 20 4.23 2.57 11.96
N THR A 21 4.85 2.13 10.87
CA THR A 21 5.41 3.04 9.85
C THR A 21 4.94 2.65 8.45
N LEU A 22 4.86 3.68 7.60
CA LEU A 22 4.67 3.55 6.16
C LEU A 22 5.94 4.02 5.48
N SER A 23 6.39 3.26 4.49
CA SER A 23 7.50 3.67 3.63
C SER A 23 7.30 3.23 2.20
N ILE A 24 7.96 3.91 1.26
CA ILE A 24 7.99 3.49 -0.14
C ILE A 24 9.15 2.52 -0.31
N THR A 25 8.92 1.43 -1.02
CA THR A 25 9.96 0.45 -1.34
C THR A 25 10.11 0.25 -2.84
N ASP A 26 11.21 -0.38 -3.24
CA ASP A 26 11.50 -0.67 -4.64
C ASP A 26 11.00 -2.05 -5.06
N ILE A 27 10.92 -2.25 -6.37
CA ILE A 27 10.46 -3.51 -7.00
C ILE A 27 11.33 -4.72 -6.60
N GLY A 28 12.57 -4.50 -6.17
CA GLY A 28 13.49 -5.52 -5.71
C GLY A 28 12.99 -6.29 -4.49
N LYS A 29 12.17 -5.68 -3.62
CA LYS A 29 11.52 -6.41 -2.51
C LYS A 29 10.60 -7.53 -2.99
N LEU A 30 10.01 -7.40 -4.17
CA LEU A 30 9.13 -8.42 -4.74
C LEU A 30 9.89 -9.68 -5.20
N LYS A 31 11.22 -9.60 -5.39
CA LYS A 31 12.04 -10.75 -5.82
C LYS A 31 11.97 -11.93 -4.84
N ALA A 32 11.84 -11.64 -3.54
CA ALA A 32 11.69 -12.66 -2.50
C ALA A 32 10.30 -13.34 -2.53
N MET A 33 9.36 -12.83 -3.34
CA MET A 33 7.97 -13.27 -3.41
C MET A 33 7.62 -13.86 -4.79
N VAL A 34 8.63 -14.12 -5.62
CA VAL A 34 8.41 -14.59 -6.99
C VAL A 34 7.80 -15.98 -6.99
N ASP A 35 6.70 -16.13 -7.73
CA ASP A 35 6.01 -17.38 -7.98
C ASP A 35 5.95 -17.65 -9.49
N ARG A 36 6.28 -18.88 -9.89
CA ARG A 36 6.24 -19.31 -11.29
C ARG A 36 4.81 -19.44 -11.82
N ARG A 37 3.82 -19.59 -10.95
CA ARG A 37 2.41 -19.73 -11.32
C ARG A 37 1.55 -18.79 -10.46
N LEU A 38 1.29 -17.60 -10.99
CA LEU A 38 0.29 -16.71 -10.40
C LEU A 38 -1.11 -17.22 -10.73
N ASP A 39 -1.68 -18.04 -9.84
CA ASP A 39 -3.09 -18.42 -9.92
C ASP A 39 -3.97 -17.34 -9.27
N GLY A 40 -5.00 -16.87 -9.98
CA GLY A 40 -5.94 -15.86 -9.51
C GLY A 40 -6.70 -15.15 -10.64
N GLN A 41 -7.64 -14.27 -10.27
CA GLN A 41 -8.36 -13.45 -11.23
C GLN A 41 -7.63 -12.14 -11.48
N LEU A 42 -7.34 -11.82 -12.74
CA LEU A 42 -6.84 -10.50 -13.14
C LEU A 42 -7.93 -9.45 -12.89
N ARG A 43 -7.67 -8.49 -12.00
CA ARG A 43 -8.60 -7.42 -11.62
C ARG A 43 -8.35 -6.11 -12.37
N GLY A 44 -7.12 -5.85 -12.79
CA GLY A 44 -6.81 -4.65 -13.57
C GLY A 44 -5.34 -4.27 -13.54
N GLU A 45 -5.07 -3.01 -13.89
CA GLU A 45 -3.77 -2.37 -13.87
C GLU A 45 -3.79 -1.19 -12.89
N ILE A 46 -2.73 -1.05 -12.11
CA ILE A 46 -2.51 0.08 -11.21
C ILE A 46 -1.31 0.87 -11.72
N ARG A 47 -1.49 2.16 -12.03
CA ARG A 47 -0.38 3.04 -12.48
C ARG A 47 -0.65 4.53 -12.19
N PRO A 48 0.40 5.33 -11.87
CA PRO A 48 1.72 4.87 -11.44
C PRO A 48 1.60 4.01 -10.18
N SER A 49 2.46 2.99 -10.06
CA SER A 49 2.45 2.07 -8.93
C SER A 49 3.44 2.52 -7.85
N TYR A 50 2.96 2.66 -6.62
CA TYR A 50 3.78 2.88 -5.44
C TYR A 50 3.74 1.61 -4.59
N LEU A 51 4.90 1.02 -4.33
CA LEU A 51 4.99 -0.11 -3.41
C LEU A 51 5.13 0.44 -2.00
N ILE A 52 4.08 0.28 -1.21
CA ILE A 52 4.01 0.78 0.16
C ILE A 52 4.31 -0.37 1.11
N GLU A 53 5.39 -0.26 1.87
CA GLU A 53 5.75 -1.17 2.96
C GLU A 53 5.11 -0.65 4.25
N LEU A 54 4.21 -1.44 4.83
CA LEU A 54 3.60 -1.25 6.15
C LEU A 54 4.39 -2.08 7.16
N ILE A 55 5.07 -1.42 8.09
CA ILE A 55 5.93 -2.07 9.10
C ILE A 55 5.29 -1.88 10.46
N TRP A 56 5.07 -2.96 11.22
CA TRP A 56 4.50 -2.87 12.55
C TRP A 56 5.01 -3.90 13.55
N TYR A 57 4.80 -3.62 14.84
CA TYR A 57 5.31 -4.42 15.97
C TYR A 57 4.16 -4.88 16.87
N PRO A 58 3.44 -5.97 16.54
CA PRO A 58 2.22 -6.36 17.25
C PRO A 58 2.45 -6.84 18.69
N ASP A 59 3.65 -7.36 18.99
CA ASP A 59 4.00 -7.95 20.29
C ASP A 59 5.36 -7.42 20.81
N SER A 60 5.75 -6.19 20.43
CA SER A 60 7.03 -5.54 20.80
C SER A 60 8.34 -6.27 20.44
N GLU A 61 8.32 -7.51 19.95
CA GLU A 61 9.54 -8.30 19.68
C GLU A 61 9.71 -8.78 18.23
N LYS A 62 8.66 -8.79 17.42
CA LYS A 62 8.73 -9.26 16.03
C LYS A 62 8.17 -8.25 15.06
N GLU A 63 9.08 -7.64 14.30
CA GLU A 63 8.76 -6.82 13.14
C GLU A 63 7.92 -7.64 12.13
N LYS A 64 6.77 -7.09 11.72
CA LYS A 64 6.00 -7.58 10.58
C LYS A 64 6.04 -6.54 9.48
N LYS A 65 6.16 -7.03 8.25
CA LYS A 65 6.20 -6.20 7.04
C LYS A 65 5.19 -6.74 6.04
N ASP A 66 4.29 -5.88 5.62
CA ASP A 66 3.43 -6.13 4.47
C ASP A 66 3.76 -5.15 3.35
N ILE A 67 3.71 -5.62 2.11
CA ILE A 67 3.86 -4.77 0.93
C ILE A 67 2.51 -4.65 0.25
N HIS A 68 2.12 -3.44 -0.09
CA HIS A 68 0.89 -3.10 -0.80
C HIS A 68 1.23 -2.31 -2.06
N VAL A 69 0.32 -2.33 -3.04
CA VAL A 69 0.34 -1.39 -4.17
C VAL A 69 -0.66 -0.28 -3.92
N LEU A 70 -0.21 0.96 -4.01
CA LEU A 70 -1.02 2.18 -4.06
C LEU A 70 -0.85 2.82 -5.45
N GLY A 71 -1.91 3.40 -6.01
CA GLY A 71 -1.86 4.04 -7.33
C GLY A 71 -3.25 4.36 -7.86
N GLU A 72 -3.35 4.65 -9.16
CA GLU A 72 -4.65 4.77 -9.83
C GLU A 72 -5.00 3.47 -10.54
N HIS A 73 -6.20 2.96 -10.30
CA HIS A 73 -6.72 1.80 -11.02
C HIS A 73 -7.23 2.24 -12.40
N VAL A 74 -6.56 1.82 -13.47
CA VAL A 74 -6.75 2.35 -14.83
C VAL A 74 -8.21 2.27 -15.29
N SER A 75 -8.87 1.12 -15.10
CA SER A 75 -10.26 0.93 -15.55
C SER A 75 -11.29 1.68 -14.70
N LEU A 76 -11.00 1.89 -13.41
CA LEU A 76 -11.93 2.54 -12.47
C LEU A 76 -11.71 4.06 -12.44
N LYS A 77 -10.56 4.53 -12.95
CA LYS A 77 -10.15 5.94 -12.92
C LYS A 77 -10.19 6.54 -11.51
N SER A 78 -9.79 5.75 -10.53
CA SER A 78 -9.83 6.11 -9.12
C SER A 78 -8.53 5.73 -8.41
N ALA A 79 -8.23 6.45 -7.33
CA ALA A 79 -7.21 6.02 -6.39
C ALA A 79 -7.56 4.61 -5.85
N TYR A 80 -6.52 3.81 -5.62
CA TYR A 80 -6.68 2.42 -5.25
C TYR A 80 -5.49 1.95 -4.41
N ALA A 81 -5.80 1.17 -3.38
CA ALA A 81 -4.82 0.47 -2.57
C ALA A 81 -5.21 -1.01 -2.52
N THR A 82 -4.25 -1.88 -2.77
CA THR A 82 -4.47 -3.33 -2.74
C THR A 82 -4.36 -3.87 -1.31
N SER A 83 -4.99 -5.03 -1.06
CA SER A 83 -4.59 -5.86 0.07
C SER A 83 -3.13 -6.32 -0.10
N ARG A 84 -2.50 -6.77 0.99
CA ARG A 84 -1.12 -7.26 1.01
C ARG A 84 -0.77 -8.13 -0.20
N ILE A 85 0.37 -7.87 -0.82
CA ILE A 85 0.99 -8.72 -1.85
C ILE A 85 1.45 -10.02 -1.21
N VAL A 86 1.16 -11.16 -1.83
CA VAL A 86 1.59 -12.48 -1.37
C VAL A 86 2.50 -13.18 -2.37
N SER A 87 2.44 -12.82 -3.64
CA SER A 87 3.39 -13.28 -4.66
C SER A 87 3.50 -12.32 -5.84
N ALA A 88 4.59 -12.43 -6.60
CA ALA A 88 4.87 -11.64 -7.80
C ALA A 88 5.21 -12.55 -8.99
N SER A 89 4.98 -12.08 -10.21
CA SER A 89 5.37 -12.79 -11.43
C SER A 89 6.89 -12.78 -11.62
N LEU A 90 7.40 -13.69 -12.45
CA LEU A 90 8.84 -13.77 -12.78
C LEU A 90 9.42 -12.47 -13.36
N ASP A 91 8.63 -11.75 -14.16
CA ASP A 91 8.98 -10.46 -14.76
C ASP A 91 8.68 -9.26 -13.84
N LEU A 92 8.15 -9.52 -12.63
CA LEU A 92 7.74 -8.53 -11.64
C LEU A 92 6.67 -7.53 -12.15
N SER A 93 6.00 -7.81 -13.27
CA SER A 93 4.95 -6.96 -13.85
C SER A 93 3.57 -7.20 -13.24
N LYS A 94 3.42 -8.28 -12.47
CA LYS A 94 2.16 -8.65 -11.83
C LYS A 94 2.38 -9.04 -10.39
N VAL A 95 1.38 -8.73 -9.57
CA VAL A 95 1.35 -9.13 -8.16
C VAL A 95 0.02 -9.80 -7.86
N ARG A 96 0.08 -10.90 -7.11
CA ARG A 96 -1.09 -11.50 -6.47
C ARG A 96 -1.17 -11.00 -5.05
N THR A 97 -2.38 -10.63 -4.66
CA THR A 97 -2.68 -10.08 -3.34
C THR A 97 -3.32 -11.15 -2.45
N LEU A 98 -3.36 -10.92 -1.14
CA LEU A 98 -3.93 -11.84 -0.14
C LEU A 98 -5.40 -12.18 -0.43
N SER A 99 -6.13 -11.27 -1.06
CA SER A 99 -7.50 -11.51 -1.54
C SER A 99 -7.61 -12.51 -2.71
N GLY A 100 -6.50 -13.01 -3.24
CA GLY A 100 -6.44 -13.85 -4.44
C GLY A 100 -6.51 -13.10 -5.77
N SER A 101 -6.63 -11.77 -5.73
CA SER A 101 -6.67 -10.92 -6.93
C SER A 101 -5.28 -10.67 -7.50
N ILE A 102 -5.16 -10.69 -8.82
CA ILE A 102 -3.95 -10.35 -9.57
C ILE A 102 -4.10 -8.94 -10.15
N TYR A 103 -3.06 -8.12 -10.02
CA TYR A 103 -2.97 -6.80 -10.64
C TYR A 103 -1.72 -6.70 -11.51
N ASN A 104 -1.85 -6.09 -12.68
CA ASN A 104 -0.70 -5.56 -13.40
C ASN A 104 -0.21 -4.31 -12.67
N ILE A 105 1.10 -4.23 -12.45
CA ILE A 105 1.75 -3.04 -11.90
C ILE A 105 2.74 -2.52 -12.92
N SER A 106 2.69 -1.21 -13.17
CA SER A 106 3.52 -0.53 -14.14
C SER A 106 3.92 0.86 -13.63
N ASN A 107 4.96 1.43 -14.23
CA ASN A 107 5.51 2.74 -13.83
C ASN A 107 5.78 2.80 -12.32
N ILE A 108 6.48 1.79 -11.80
CA ILE A 108 6.83 1.74 -10.38
C ILE A 108 7.75 2.92 -10.08
N THR A 109 7.37 3.70 -9.07
CA THR A 109 8.11 4.88 -8.65
C THR A 109 8.45 4.79 -7.17
N THR A 110 9.58 5.39 -6.81
CA THR A 110 10.03 5.58 -5.43
C THR A 110 9.86 7.02 -4.95
N SER A 111 9.28 7.90 -5.79
CA SER A 111 8.92 9.26 -5.41
C SER A 111 7.73 9.28 -4.46
N GLU A 112 7.55 10.37 -3.73
CA GLU A 112 6.36 10.59 -2.90
C GLU A 112 5.06 10.47 -3.71
N PRO A 113 4.01 9.79 -3.20
CA PRO A 113 2.70 9.80 -3.83
C PRO A 113 2.08 11.20 -3.82
N PRO A 114 1.33 11.59 -4.85
CA PRO A 114 0.54 12.82 -4.82
C PRO A 114 -0.50 12.78 -3.70
N GLN A 115 -0.94 13.97 -3.26
CA GLN A 115 -1.81 14.14 -2.10
C GLN A 115 -3.12 13.34 -2.17
N ASN A 116 -3.71 13.15 -3.35
CA ASN A 116 -4.91 12.33 -3.52
C ASN A 116 -4.68 10.86 -3.12
N LEU A 117 -3.49 10.30 -3.43
CA LEU A 117 -3.14 8.94 -3.03
C LEU A 117 -2.79 8.85 -1.53
N LEU A 118 -2.21 9.91 -0.95
CA LEU A 118 -2.01 9.99 0.50
C LEU A 118 -3.34 9.99 1.27
N LEU A 119 -4.31 10.78 0.82
CA LEU A 119 -5.68 10.78 1.38
C LEU A 119 -6.38 9.43 1.19
N HIS A 120 -6.17 8.77 0.05
CA HIS A 120 -6.65 7.41 -0.19
C HIS A 120 -6.04 6.40 0.78
N MET A 121 -4.75 6.54 1.09
CA MET A 121 -4.08 5.71 2.09
C MET A 121 -4.69 5.93 3.49
N CYS A 122 -5.02 7.17 3.86
CA CYS A 122 -5.74 7.47 5.09
C CYS A 122 -7.09 6.74 5.18
N ALA A 123 -7.90 6.83 4.13
CA ALA A 123 -9.17 6.10 4.05
C ALA A 123 -8.97 4.57 4.14
N THR A 124 -7.95 4.05 3.47
CA THR A 124 -7.61 2.62 3.46
C THR A 124 -7.25 2.12 4.87
N LEU A 125 -6.38 2.83 5.60
CA LEU A 125 -6.03 2.49 6.98
C LEU A 125 -7.24 2.54 7.92
N ASN A 126 -8.14 3.50 7.72
CA ASN A 126 -9.39 3.57 8.46
C ASN A 126 -10.29 2.36 8.17
N CYS A 127 -10.41 1.94 6.90
CA CYS A 127 -11.12 0.70 6.55
C CYS A 127 -10.50 -0.54 7.20
N TRP A 128 -9.18 -0.56 7.40
CA TRP A 128 -8.47 -1.63 8.12
C TRP A 128 -8.54 -1.50 9.64
N ARG A 129 -9.29 -0.53 10.16
CA ARG A 129 -9.43 -0.23 11.61
C ARG A 129 -8.12 0.17 12.29
N LEU A 130 -7.17 0.68 11.53
CA LEU A 130 -5.90 1.19 12.05
C LEU A 130 -5.99 2.70 12.36
N GLY A 131 -6.90 3.44 11.70
CA GLY A 131 -6.79 4.89 11.69
C GLY A 131 -6.90 5.60 13.04
N ARG A 132 -7.92 5.30 13.85
CA ARG A 132 -8.11 5.94 15.17
C ARG A 132 -6.92 5.77 16.11
N TYR A 133 -6.34 4.57 16.17
CA TYR A 133 -5.23 4.27 17.07
C TYR A 133 -3.94 4.98 16.62
N PHE A 134 -3.70 5.07 15.31
CA PHE A 134 -2.49 5.66 14.74
C PHE A 134 -2.63 7.16 14.39
N GLY A 135 -3.71 7.80 14.81
CA GLY A 135 -3.99 9.21 14.53
C GLY A 135 -4.08 9.53 13.03
N VAL A 136 -4.60 8.58 12.23
CA VAL A 136 -4.80 8.78 10.80
C VAL A 136 -6.01 9.68 10.56
N LEU A 137 -5.87 10.63 9.64
CA LEU A 137 -6.97 11.50 9.22
C LEU A 137 -8.17 10.68 8.74
N ASP A 138 -9.36 10.97 9.29
CA ASP A 138 -10.62 10.39 8.81
C ASP A 138 -11.00 11.01 7.46
N VAL A 139 -10.91 10.21 6.40
CA VAL A 139 -11.26 10.59 5.03
C VAL A 139 -12.37 9.66 4.55
N PHE A 140 -13.46 10.24 4.07
CA PHE A 140 -14.60 9.54 3.48
C PHE A 140 -14.83 10.04 2.06
N TYR A 141 -15.04 9.12 1.12
CA TYR A 141 -15.44 9.42 -0.27
C TYR A 141 -16.31 8.29 -0.82
#